data_AF-A0A928CTF3-F1
#
_entry.id   AF-A0A928CTF3-F1
#
_cell.length_a   1.000
_cell.length_b   1.000
_cell.length_c   1.000
_cell.angle_alpha   90.00
_cell.angle_beta   90.00
_cell.angle_gamma   90.00
#
_symmetry.space_group_name_H-M   'P 1'
#
loop_
_entity.id
_entity.type
_entity.pdbx_description
1 polymer ?
#
loop_
_entity_poly.entity_id
_entity_poly.type
_entity_poly.pdbx_seq_one_letter_code
_entity_poly.pdbx_strand_id
1 'polypeptide(L)'
;MPGFCRRKRRRSGGQVLLLAVLAMIILVIAVMVLFDVQRIIRGKIRVMSGIDAAALTGAEWQKHTLNIIGELNLVKACTVLISDSIYGIGGDPAKYMKVDVPANATEAEIAAAIEKAREELRKLKTAADMLTEMQVRVSFVGPLIGFGAAQQAAKNNGLPHNRNCNEYLIDFYNLIMDDDIYGNPDIVPQTYHNYAWRYPYANMIFALAGSLDPDTATGAAVGTMVKHMGMPNLYADPPTKPNFIAYLQLRAVMDAIAANDWCMLKTLIDADDSAFLGKWWGNIKINPNRDFLGCSEILPIHADYSEADQIFDFANGPGYLADAVSRKSGRDALLVPLSDHYNKIDPVSGNGSTLNPADEDLKFNPLPAITWAIFADKWQTYADTSEWKQYLRSGFREGYDYYSGALSYFSVSVPNNSFLTRYNLPSGFRKAGGATGGTVWGRMRSYSDKASRDISGNMTRQGIRFMATAKPFGVLKTQDGKTHRPFDAGMILPVFNQAALIPVALEIPDGAEMEDRAWIIYLTKFLPALGEVDSLDKVKNVMKKEHYAIVDNAGYIGLIRKLQDPAWRAIGRAWLDAEATGHDVYDDTGKFVEHVIDSRNRDHCFDWKSGSGGYRRGPTSLH
;
A
#
# COMPACT_ATOMS: atom_id res chain seq x y z
N MET A 1 76.01 51.86 -40.13
CA MET A 1 75.10 52.58 -39.21
C MET A 1 73.66 52.16 -39.50
N PRO A 2 72.87 51.77 -38.48
CA PRO A 2 71.63 51.01 -38.65
C PRO A 2 70.39 51.92 -38.69
N GLY A 3 69.50 51.70 -39.65
CA GLY A 3 68.16 52.28 -39.71
C GLY A 3 67.12 51.20 -39.42
N PHE A 4 66.48 51.29 -38.25
CA PHE A 4 65.61 50.29 -37.64
C PHE A 4 64.41 49.85 -38.49
N CYS A 5 64.25 48.53 -38.63
CA CYS A 5 62.98 47.86 -38.99
C CYS A 5 61.92 48.11 -37.90
N ARG A 6 60.88 48.90 -38.20
CA ARG A 6 59.74 49.10 -37.30
C ARG A 6 58.73 47.95 -37.47
N ARG A 7 58.91 46.88 -36.69
CA ARG A 7 57.93 45.80 -36.52
C ARG A 7 56.62 46.38 -35.95
N LYS A 8 55.52 46.32 -36.72
CA LYS A 8 54.16 46.54 -36.19
C LYS A 8 53.85 45.44 -35.16
N ARG A 9 53.99 45.73 -33.86
CA ARG A 9 53.42 44.92 -32.77
C ARG A 9 51.89 44.98 -32.87
N ARG A 10 51.26 43.93 -33.41
CA ARG A 10 49.83 43.70 -33.22
C ARG A 10 49.57 43.48 -31.72
N ARG A 11 48.65 44.25 -31.15
CA ARG A 11 48.22 44.16 -29.76
C ARG A 11 47.54 42.81 -29.50
N SER A 12 48.21 41.89 -28.82
CA SER A 12 47.69 40.60 -28.33
C SER A 12 47.48 40.57 -26.80
N GLY A 13 47.48 41.74 -26.13
CA GLY A 13 47.30 41.82 -24.67
C GLY A 13 45.85 41.67 -24.17
N GLY A 14 44.84 41.96 -25.03
CA GLY A 14 43.42 41.87 -24.64
C GLY A 14 42.84 40.45 -24.69
N GLN A 15 43.36 39.58 -25.55
CA GLN A 15 42.84 38.21 -25.70
C GLN A 15 43.21 37.29 -24.53
N VAL A 16 44.38 37.46 -23.92
CA VAL A 16 44.82 36.65 -22.78
C VAL A 16 43.98 36.96 -21.53
N LEU A 17 43.64 38.24 -21.33
CA LEU A 17 42.79 38.66 -20.22
C LEU A 17 41.33 38.19 -20.39
N LEU A 18 40.80 38.23 -21.62
CA LEU A 18 39.49 37.65 -21.92
C LEU A 18 39.45 36.14 -21.72
N LEU A 19 40.50 35.41 -22.12
CA LEU A 19 40.59 33.97 -21.90
C LEU A 19 40.69 33.63 -20.40
N ALA A 20 41.47 34.40 -19.63
CA ALA A 20 41.60 34.20 -18.19
C ALA A 20 40.29 34.46 -17.43
N VAL A 21 39.55 35.51 -17.80
CA VAL A 21 38.22 35.80 -17.25
C VAL A 21 37.22 34.71 -17.64
N LEU A 22 37.22 34.27 -18.91
CA LEU A 22 36.37 33.16 -19.36
C LEU A 22 36.67 31.87 -18.60
N ALA A 23 37.95 31.53 -18.42
CA ALA A 23 38.38 30.34 -17.67
C ALA A 23 37.97 30.43 -16.19
N MET A 24 38.09 31.60 -15.55
CA MET A 24 37.63 31.82 -14.18
C MET A 24 36.11 31.63 -14.08
N ILE A 25 35.33 32.19 -15.02
CA ILE A 25 33.87 32.02 -15.06
C ILE A 25 33.50 30.54 -15.21
N ILE A 26 34.17 29.81 -16.11
CA ILE A 26 33.95 28.37 -16.30
C ILE A 26 34.27 27.60 -15.01
N LEU A 27 35.37 27.93 -14.32
CA LEU A 27 35.75 27.32 -13.05
C LEU A 27 34.71 27.57 -11.95
N VAL A 28 34.21 28.81 -11.82
CA VAL A 28 33.16 29.15 -10.86
C VAL A 28 31.88 28.38 -11.15
N ILE A 29 31.48 28.29 -12.43
CA ILE A 29 30.32 27.48 -12.85
C ILE A 29 30.55 26.01 -12.52
N ALA A 30 31.73 25.45 -12.80
CA ALA A 30 32.05 24.06 -12.49
C ALA A 30 31.97 23.77 -10.99
N VAL A 31 32.49 24.67 -10.14
CA VAL A 31 32.39 24.57 -8.68
C VAL A 31 30.93 24.64 -8.21
N MET A 32 30.12 25.54 -8.76
CA MET A 32 28.69 25.64 -8.45
C MET A 32 27.94 24.35 -8.84
N VAL A 33 28.22 23.80 -10.02
CA VAL A 33 27.62 22.53 -10.47
C VAL A 33 28.02 21.38 -9.55
N LEU A 34 29.30 21.27 -9.16
CA LEU A 34 29.76 20.24 -8.23
C LEU A 34 29.09 20.36 -6.86
N PHE A 35 28.95 21.57 -6.34
CA PHE A 35 28.25 21.82 -5.08
C PHE A 35 26.77 21.42 -5.16
N ASP A 36 26.09 21.75 -6.26
CA ASP A 36 24.70 21.38 -6.49
C ASP A 36 24.52 19.86 -6.57
N VAL A 37 25.37 19.17 -7.35
CA VAL A 37 25.36 17.70 -7.45
C VAL A 37 25.54 17.08 -6.06
N GLN A 38 26.51 17.56 -5.29
CA GLN A 38 26.77 17.02 -3.95
C GLN A 38 25.59 17.25 -3.00
N ARG A 39 24.95 18.43 -3.06
CA ARG A 39 23.76 18.74 -2.25
C ARG A 39 22.58 17.86 -2.61
N ILE A 40 22.33 17.65 -3.90
CA ILE A 40 21.25 16.79 -4.40
C ILE A 40 21.48 15.34 -3.98
N ILE A 41 22.70 14.82 -4.13
CA ILE A 41 23.05 13.45 -3.72
C ILE A 41 22.83 13.27 -2.22
N ARG A 42 23.32 14.18 -1.37
CA ARG A 42 23.11 14.08 0.09
C ARG A 42 21.63 14.19 0.46
N GLY A 43 20.89 15.08 -0.19
CA GLY A 43 19.44 15.20 0.00
C GLY A 43 18.71 13.90 -0.32
N LYS A 44 19.03 13.31 -1.47
CA LYS A 44 18.49 12.02 -1.91
C LYS A 44 18.80 10.89 -0.92
N ILE A 45 20.06 10.73 -0.52
CA ILE A 45 20.47 9.69 0.45
C ILE A 45 19.75 9.88 1.79
N ARG A 46 19.59 11.12 2.26
CA ARG A 46 18.86 11.40 3.49
C ARG A 46 17.39 10.98 3.39
N VAL A 47 16.74 11.30 2.27
CA VAL A 47 15.33 10.97 2.05
C VAL A 47 15.12 9.47 1.94
N MET A 48 15.96 8.78 1.16
CA MET A 48 16.03 7.31 1.07
C MET A 48 16.17 6.66 2.45
N SER A 49 17.20 7.07 3.21
CA SER A 49 17.46 6.50 4.54
C SER A 49 16.27 6.70 5.48
N GLY A 50 15.62 7.88 5.43
CA GLY A 50 14.46 8.17 6.26
C GLY A 50 13.22 7.36 5.89
N ILE A 51 12.95 7.17 4.59
CA ILE A 51 11.79 6.41 4.14
C ILE A 51 11.99 4.91 4.32
N ASP A 52 13.20 4.39 4.06
CA ASP A 52 13.55 2.99 4.30
C ASP A 52 13.44 2.65 5.80
N ALA A 53 13.94 3.55 6.66
CA ALA A 53 13.81 3.39 8.11
C ALA A 53 12.36 3.41 8.58
N ALA A 54 11.52 4.28 8.00
CA ALA A 54 10.09 4.35 8.30
C ALA A 54 9.36 3.07 7.87
N ALA A 55 9.58 2.60 6.64
CA ALA A 55 9.00 1.37 6.14
C ALA A 55 9.40 0.17 7.01
N LEU A 56 10.68 0.02 7.29
CA LEU A 56 11.18 -1.08 8.12
C LEU A 56 10.61 -1.03 9.54
N THR A 57 10.53 0.16 10.16
CA THR A 57 9.97 0.32 11.50
C THR A 57 8.47 0.01 11.52
N GLY A 58 7.71 0.46 10.52
CA GLY A 58 6.29 0.10 10.39
C GLY A 58 6.08 -1.42 10.27
N ALA A 59 6.92 -2.09 9.47
CA ALA A 59 6.84 -3.55 9.30
C ALA A 59 7.27 -4.31 10.57
N GLU A 60 8.27 -3.83 11.31
CA GLU A 60 8.65 -4.39 12.61
C GLU A 60 7.51 -4.29 13.63
N TRP A 61 6.78 -3.18 13.66
CA TRP A 61 5.61 -3.07 14.53
C TRP A 61 4.42 -3.92 14.09
N GLN A 62 4.17 -4.07 12.77
CA GLN A 62 3.20 -5.04 12.26
C GLN A 62 3.59 -6.47 12.68
N LYS A 63 4.88 -6.82 12.62
CA LYS A 63 5.44 -8.09 13.10
C LYS A 63 5.10 -8.33 14.57
N HIS A 64 5.41 -7.36 15.43
CA HIS A 64 5.13 -7.45 16.87
C HIS A 64 3.63 -7.54 17.16
N THR A 65 2.81 -6.78 16.42
CA THR A 65 1.34 -6.80 16.54
C THR A 65 0.78 -8.19 16.22
N LEU A 66 1.20 -8.78 15.09
CA LEU A 66 0.78 -10.12 14.68
C LEU A 66 1.23 -11.18 15.70
N ASN A 67 2.46 -11.08 16.22
CA ASN A 67 2.94 -12.00 17.25
C ASN A 67 2.15 -11.88 18.56
N ILE A 68 1.83 -10.67 19.02
CA ILE A 68 1.00 -10.48 20.22
C ILE A 68 -0.39 -11.10 20.02
N ILE A 69 -1.01 -10.88 18.85
CA ILE A 69 -2.30 -11.51 18.52
C ILE A 69 -2.18 -13.04 18.54
N GLY A 70 -1.12 -13.59 17.95
CA GLY A 70 -0.84 -15.02 17.96
C GLY A 70 -0.55 -15.58 19.36
N GLU A 71 0.18 -14.85 20.20
CA GLU A 71 0.39 -15.21 21.61
C GLU A 71 -0.94 -15.24 22.37
N LEU A 72 -1.83 -14.27 22.12
CA LEU A 72 -3.17 -14.27 22.71
C LEU A 72 -4.02 -15.45 22.22
N ASN A 73 -3.87 -15.90 20.96
CA ASN A 73 -4.49 -17.14 20.48
C ASN A 73 -3.95 -18.35 21.25
N LEU A 74 -2.63 -18.43 21.48
CA LEU A 74 -2.04 -19.51 22.29
C LEU A 74 -2.51 -19.45 23.75
N VAL A 75 -2.63 -18.26 24.34
CA VAL A 75 -3.16 -18.09 25.70
C VAL A 75 -4.61 -18.55 25.74
N LYS A 76 -5.46 -18.18 24.78
CA LYS A 76 -6.85 -18.69 24.68
C LYS A 76 -6.89 -20.21 24.61
N ALA A 77 -6.09 -20.80 23.74
CA ALA A 77 -5.99 -22.25 23.61
C ALA A 77 -5.59 -22.88 24.96
N CYS A 78 -4.57 -22.34 25.62
CA CYS A 78 -4.12 -22.78 26.93
C CYS A 78 -5.19 -22.58 28.01
N THR A 79 -5.88 -21.44 28.05
CA THR A 79 -6.94 -21.20 29.04
C THR A 79 -8.05 -22.22 28.86
N VAL A 80 -8.58 -22.40 27.66
CA VAL A 80 -9.58 -23.43 27.40
C VAL A 80 -9.10 -24.82 27.78
N LEU A 81 -7.89 -25.19 27.35
CA LEU A 81 -7.40 -26.54 27.55
C LEU A 81 -7.03 -26.81 29.02
N ILE A 82 -6.48 -25.82 29.73
CA ILE A 82 -5.89 -25.98 31.08
C ILE A 82 -6.89 -25.63 32.19
N SER A 83 -7.84 -24.71 31.98
CA SER A 83 -8.44 -23.97 33.10
C SER A 83 -9.61 -24.61 33.85
N ASP A 84 -10.20 -25.74 33.42
CA ASP A 84 -11.41 -26.25 34.10
C ASP A 84 -11.57 -27.78 34.18
N SER A 85 -12.41 -28.19 35.14
CA SER A 85 -12.76 -29.56 35.49
C SER A 85 -13.33 -30.39 34.33
N ILE A 86 -13.90 -29.71 33.33
CA ILE A 86 -14.55 -30.27 32.15
C ILE A 86 -13.54 -30.65 31.05
N TYR A 87 -12.46 -29.89 30.91
CA TYR A 87 -11.45 -30.07 29.85
C TYR A 87 -10.25 -30.93 30.30
N GLY A 88 -9.93 -30.97 31.59
CA GLY A 88 -9.06 -31.97 32.24
C GLY A 88 -7.84 -32.46 31.44
N ILE A 89 -6.74 -31.70 31.42
CA ILE A 89 -5.50 -32.09 30.71
C ILE A 89 -4.90 -33.38 31.28
N GLY A 90 -4.58 -34.33 30.39
CA GLY A 90 -3.85 -35.55 30.71
C GLY A 90 -4.71 -36.68 31.30
N GLY A 91 -6.04 -36.49 31.31
CA GLY A 91 -7.01 -37.53 31.66
C GLY A 91 -7.36 -38.45 30.49
N ASP A 92 -8.27 -39.38 30.77
CA ASP A 92 -8.88 -40.28 29.77
C ASP A 92 -9.72 -39.46 28.74
N PRO A 93 -9.45 -39.54 27.42
CA PRO A 93 -10.25 -38.87 26.38
C PRO A 93 -11.76 -39.19 26.46
N ALA A 94 -12.12 -40.33 27.06
CA ALA A 94 -13.51 -40.69 27.29
C ALA A 94 -14.22 -39.78 28.32
N LYS A 95 -13.48 -39.05 29.14
CA LYS A 95 -14.00 -38.14 30.18
C LYS A 95 -13.99 -36.66 29.77
N TYR A 96 -13.36 -36.32 28.66
CA TYR A 96 -13.28 -34.96 28.15
C TYR A 96 -14.67 -34.40 27.81
N MET A 97 -15.01 -33.22 28.30
CA MET A 97 -16.29 -32.53 28.07
C MET A 97 -17.54 -33.33 28.48
N LYS A 98 -17.35 -34.41 29.23
CA LYS A 98 -18.41 -35.29 29.69
C LYS A 98 -19.06 -34.72 30.94
N VAL A 99 -20.39 -34.68 30.96
CA VAL A 99 -21.14 -34.28 32.15
C VAL A 99 -20.93 -35.33 33.24
N ASP A 100 -20.46 -34.89 34.42
CA ASP A 100 -20.29 -35.77 35.58
C ASP A 100 -21.64 -36.06 36.23
N VAL A 101 -22.08 -37.32 36.14
CA VAL A 101 -23.38 -37.79 36.66
C VAL A 101 -23.22 -39.06 37.50
N PRO A 102 -23.95 -39.21 38.62
CA PRO A 102 -23.96 -40.44 39.41
C PRO A 102 -24.40 -41.66 38.60
N ALA A 103 -23.94 -42.86 39.01
CA ALA A 103 -24.46 -44.10 38.46
C ALA A 103 -25.97 -44.22 38.78
N ASN A 104 -26.81 -44.28 37.74
CA ASN A 104 -28.29 -44.24 37.80
C ASN A 104 -28.89 -42.87 38.19
N ALA A 105 -28.31 -41.77 37.70
CA ALA A 105 -28.86 -40.42 37.86
C ALA A 105 -30.30 -40.31 37.30
N THR A 106 -31.15 -39.61 38.04
CA THR A 106 -32.48 -39.19 37.59
C THR A 106 -32.38 -38.11 36.51
N GLU A 107 -33.43 -37.92 35.70
CA GLU A 107 -33.46 -36.84 34.70
C GLU A 107 -33.20 -35.45 35.31
N ALA A 108 -33.67 -35.23 36.56
CA ALA A 108 -33.44 -33.98 37.28
C ALA A 108 -31.96 -33.78 37.67
N GLU A 109 -31.27 -34.85 38.08
CA GLU A 109 -29.84 -34.80 38.41
C GLU A 109 -28.98 -34.59 37.16
N ILE A 110 -29.35 -35.24 36.04
CA ILE A 110 -28.68 -35.04 34.75
C ILE A 110 -28.87 -33.59 34.29
N ALA A 111 -30.09 -33.05 34.36
CA ALA A 111 -30.37 -31.66 34.02
C ALA A 111 -29.58 -30.66 34.89
N ALA A 112 -29.47 -30.91 36.19
CA ALA A 112 -28.68 -30.07 37.10
C ALA A 112 -27.16 -30.11 36.78
N ALA A 113 -26.63 -31.28 36.45
CA ALA A 113 -25.23 -31.44 36.07
C ALA A 113 -24.91 -30.75 34.73
N ILE A 114 -25.82 -30.85 33.74
CA ILE A 114 -25.76 -30.13 32.47
C ILE A 114 -25.72 -28.61 32.70
N GLU A 115 -26.58 -28.08 33.56
CA GLU A 115 -26.62 -26.63 33.82
C GLU A 115 -25.35 -26.14 34.53
N LYS A 116 -24.80 -26.93 35.46
CA LYS A 116 -23.50 -26.63 36.07
C LYS A 116 -22.38 -26.57 35.02
N ALA A 117 -22.34 -27.53 34.09
CA ALA A 117 -21.36 -27.55 33.03
C ALA A 117 -21.52 -26.35 32.07
N ARG A 118 -22.75 -25.94 31.77
CA ARG A 118 -23.04 -24.72 30.99
C ARG A 118 -22.58 -23.45 31.68
N GLU A 119 -22.74 -23.35 32.99
CA GLU A 119 -22.23 -22.22 33.77
C GLU A 119 -20.70 -22.11 33.67
N GLU A 120 -19.99 -23.24 33.78
CA GLU A 120 -18.53 -23.29 33.60
C GLU A 120 -18.13 -22.90 32.16
N LEU A 121 -18.81 -23.44 31.14
CA LEU A 121 -18.58 -23.06 29.74
C LEU A 121 -18.85 -21.58 29.47
N ARG A 122 -19.86 -20.99 30.12
CA ARG A 122 -20.17 -19.56 29.99
C ARG A 122 -19.08 -18.68 30.61
N LYS A 123 -18.52 -19.08 31.75
CA LYS A 123 -17.36 -18.40 32.36
C LYS A 123 -16.14 -18.47 31.45
N LEU A 124 -15.88 -19.64 30.86
CA LEU A 124 -14.79 -19.81 29.92
C LEU A 124 -14.97 -18.96 28.66
N LYS A 125 -16.18 -18.94 28.08
CA LYS A 125 -16.50 -18.06 26.95
C LYS A 125 -16.27 -16.59 27.32
N THR A 126 -16.74 -16.16 28.49
CA THR A 126 -16.50 -14.79 28.99
C THR A 126 -15.00 -14.46 29.08
N ALA A 127 -14.18 -15.39 29.59
CA ALA A 127 -12.73 -15.22 29.66
C ALA A 127 -12.07 -15.14 28.27
N ALA A 128 -12.48 -16.01 27.34
CA ALA A 128 -11.99 -16.00 25.97
C ALA A 128 -12.42 -14.75 25.20
N ASP A 129 -13.65 -14.26 25.41
CA ASP A 129 -14.18 -13.05 24.78
C ASP A 129 -13.40 -11.81 25.24
N MET A 130 -12.98 -11.74 26.52
CA MET A 130 -12.06 -10.68 26.98
C MET A 130 -10.72 -10.72 26.24
N LEU A 131 -10.17 -11.91 25.98
CA LEU A 131 -8.94 -12.05 25.18
C LEU A 131 -9.17 -11.68 23.71
N THR A 132 -10.36 -11.96 23.15
CA THR A 132 -10.76 -11.49 21.80
C THR A 132 -10.78 -9.97 21.76
N GLU A 133 -11.40 -9.34 22.76
CA GLU A 133 -11.45 -7.88 22.87
C GLU A 133 -10.02 -7.28 22.91
N MET A 134 -9.10 -7.92 23.65
CA MET A 134 -7.68 -7.52 23.66
C MET A 134 -7.01 -7.67 22.29
N GLN A 135 -7.26 -8.76 21.56
CA GLN A 135 -6.73 -8.94 20.20
C GLN A 135 -7.25 -7.87 19.24
N VAL A 136 -8.55 -7.57 19.30
CA VAL A 136 -9.16 -6.50 18.50
C VAL A 136 -8.53 -5.16 18.86
N ARG A 137 -8.40 -4.82 20.14
CA ARG A 137 -7.70 -3.59 20.56
C ARG A 137 -6.30 -3.51 19.94
N VAL A 138 -5.54 -4.60 19.97
CA VAL A 138 -4.20 -4.68 19.38
C VAL A 138 -4.23 -4.50 17.86
N SER A 139 -5.24 -5.00 17.15
CA SER A 139 -5.37 -4.82 15.68
C SER A 139 -5.62 -3.37 15.25
N PHE A 140 -6.19 -2.54 16.12
CA PHE A 140 -6.31 -1.08 15.90
C PHE A 140 -5.08 -0.32 16.38
N VAL A 141 -4.61 -0.60 17.60
CA VAL A 141 -3.58 0.19 18.27
C VAL A 141 -2.18 -0.11 17.75
N GLY A 142 -1.86 -1.39 17.53
CA GLY A 142 -0.53 -1.84 17.09
C GLY A 142 -0.06 -1.17 15.79
N PRO A 143 -0.89 -1.16 14.73
CA PRO A 143 -0.56 -0.47 13.48
C PRO A 143 -0.32 1.04 13.65
N LEU A 144 -1.12 1.72 14.48
CA LEU A 144 -0.96 3.16 14.72
C LEU A 144 0.29 3.48 15.54
N ILE A 145 0.68 2.63 16.49
CA ILE A 145 1.98 2.72 17.16
C ILE A 145 3.10 2.56 16.13
N GLY A 146 2.97 1.57 15.24
CA GLY A 146 3.92 1.35 14.15
C GLY A 146 4.05 2.54 13.21
N PHE A 147 2.93 3.17 12.85
CA PHE A 147 2.91 4.38 12.05
C PHE A 147 3.59 5.54 12.78
N GLY A 148 3.27 5.78 14.05
CA GLY A 148 3.94 6.81 14.86
C GLY A 148 5.45 6.59 15.01
N ALA A 149 5.87 5.35 15.25
CA ALA A 149 7.27 4.98 15.31
C ALA A 149 7.97 5.19 13.96
N ALA A 150 7.30 4.88 12.84
CA ALA A 150 7.81 5.15 11.50
C ALA A 150 8.01 6.66 11.25
N GLN A 151 7.10 7.52 11.75
CA GLN A 151 7.29 8.98 11.67
C GLN A 151 8.52 9.43 12.46
N GLN A 152 8.76 8.87 13.65
CA GLN A 152 9.95 9.18 14.43
C GLN A 152 11.23 8.67 13.75
N ALA A 153 11.20 7.47 13.16
CA ALA A 153 12.32 6.94 12.39
C ALA A 153 12.67 7.84 11.20
N ALA A 154 11.67 8.31 10.45
CA ALA A 154 11.84 9.27 9.36
C ALA A 154 12.48 10.58 9.85
N LYS A 155 11.95 11.17 10.94
CA LYS A 155 12.45 12.43 11.51
C LYS A 155 13.86 12.32 12.06
N ASN A 156 14.19 11.21 12.72
CA ASN A 156 15.53 10.92 13.23
C ASN A 156 16.56 10.78 12.09
N ASN A 157 16.11 10.37 10.90
CA ASN A 157 16.91 10.38 9.68
C ASN A 157 16.94 11.76 8.97
N GLY A 158 16.35 12.79 9.55
CA GLY A 158 16.42 14.17 9.07
C GLY A 158 15.35 14.57 8.06
N LEU A 159 14.27 13.80 7.95
CA LEU A 159 13.10 14.21 7.17
C LEU A 159 12.27 15.25 7.95
N PRO A 160 11.90 16.39 7.33
CA PRO A 160 11.00 17.35 7.95
C PRO A 160 9.56 16.81 7.99
N HIS A 161 8.70 17.46 8.77
CA HIS A 161 7.26 17.16 8.71
C HIS A 161 6.70 17.48 7.31
N ASN A 162 5.69 16.73 6.90
CA ASN A 162 5.00 16.89 5.63
C ASN A 162 3.59 17.45 5.88
N ARG A 163 3.33 18.66 5.41
CA ARG A 163 2.05 19.36 5.61
C ARG A 163 0.86 18.56 5.06
N ASN A 164 0.97 18.01 3.84
CA ASN A 164 -0.12 17.26 3.22
C ASN A 164 -0.49 16.03 4.04
N CYS A 165 0.52 15.32 4.57
CA CYS A 165 0.30 14.17 5.44
C CYS A 165 -0.42 14.55 6.73
N ASN A 166 -0.05 15.67 7.36
CA ASN A 166 -0.69 16.14 8.59
C ASN A 166 -2.12 16.61 8.33
N GLU A 167 -2.35 17.37 7.27
CA GLU A 167 -3.71 17.78 6.85
C GLU A 167 -4.59 16.56 6.56
N TYR A 168 -4.05 15.51 5.93
CA TYR A 168 -4.79 14.28 5.74
C TYR A 168 -5.16 13.62 7.08
N LEU A 169 -4.25 13.53 8.06
CA LEU A 169 -4.58 12.94 9.36
C LEU A 169 -5.71 13.71 10.06
N ILE A 170 -5.76 15.03 9.89
CA ILE A 170 -6.86 15.87 10.39
C ILE A 170 -8.16 15.57 9.63
N ASP A 171 -8.10 15.51 8.30
CA ASP A 171 -9.26 15.15 7.46
C ASP A 171 -9.80 13.75 7.84
N PHE A 172 -8.90 12.80 8.09
CA PHE A 172 -9.23 11.43 8.49
C PHE A 172 -9.79 11.36 9.91
N TYR A 173 -9.26 12.13 10.85
CA TYR A 173 -9.85 12.28 12.18
C TYR A 173 -11.30 12.77 12.10
N ASN A 174 -11.54 13.84 11.31
CA ASN A 174 -12.88 14.37 11.13
C ASN A 174 -13.82 13.36 10.48
N LEU A 175 -13.32 12.54 9.56
CA LEU A 175 -14.09 11.47 8.94
C LEU A 175 -14.46 10.36 9.93
N ILE A 176 -13.54 9.94 10.79
CA ILE A 176 -13.83 8.96 11.86
C ILE A 176 -14.88 9.53 12.82
N MET A 177 -14.84 10.84 13.07
CA MET A 177 -15.80 11.54 13.92
C MET A 177 -17.14 11.87 13.21
N ASP A 178 -17.26 11.57 11.92
CA ASP A 178 -18.49 11.77 11.15
C ASP A 178 -19.52 10.68 11.50
N ASP A 179 -20.71 11.10 11.93
CA ASP A 179 -21.79 10.20 12.32
C ASP A 179 -22.53 9.58 11.12
N ASP A 180 -22.40 10.15 9.93
CA ASP A 180 -23.03 9.61 8.72
C ASP A 180 -22.25 8.42 8.14
N ILE A 181 -20.97 8.27 8.51
CA ILE A 181 -20.07 7.23 7.98
C ILE A 181 -19.61 6.29 9.09
N TYR A 182 -18.72 6.75 9.98
CA TYR A 182 -18.12 5.91 11.02
C TYR A 182 -19.02 5.78 12.25
N GLY A 183 -19.86 6.78 12.53
CA GLY A 183 -20.84 6.71 13.62
C GLY A 183 -22.15 6.02 13.26
N ASN A 184 -22.34 5.65 11.99
CA ASN A 184 -23.57 5.06 11.54
C ASN A 184 -23.58 3.54 11.85
N PRO A 185 -24.44 3.07 12.78
CA PRO A 185 -24.50 1.65 13.15
C PRO A 185 -24.99 0.74 12.02
N ASP A 186 -25.70 1.27 11.02
CA ASP A 186 -26.16 0.51 9.85
C ASP A 186 -25.03 0.25 8.85
N ILE A 187 -23.91 0.99 8.96
CA ILE A 187 -22.74 0.86 8.09
C ILE A 187 -21.60 0.16 8.83
N VAL A 188 -21.33 0.57 10.07
CA VAL A 188 -20.17 0.11 10.83
C VAL A 188 -20.57 -0.29 12.24
N PRO A 189 -20.15 -1.48 12.74
CA PRO A 189 -20.44 -1.88 14.10
C PRO A 189 -19.75 -0.92 15.09
N GLN A 190 -20.53 -0.29 15.98
CA GLN A 190 -20.00 0.66 16.96
C GLN A 190 -19.22 -0.04 18.09
N THR A 191 -19.49 -1.33 18.30
CA THR A 191 -18.70 -2.25 19.12
C THR A 191 -18.32 -3.45 18.27
N TYR A 192 -17.04 -3.81 18.29
CA TYR A 192 -16.51 -4.95 17.53
C TYR A 192 -15.84 -5.92 18.51
N HIS A 193 -16.42 -7.12 18.69
CA HIS A 193 -16.09 -8.06 19.77
C HIS A 193 -15.92 -7.39 21.15
N ASN A 194 -16.95 -6.68 21.59
CA ASN A 194 -17.01 -5.92 22.86
C ASN A 194 -16.07 -4.71 22.95
N TYR A 195 -15.28 -4.41 21.92
CA TYR A 195 -14.44 -3.22 21.90
C TYR A 195 -15.14 -2.03 21.22
N ALA A 196 -15.35 -0.94 21.97
CA ALA A 196 -15.78 0.35 21.44
C ALA A 196 -14.57 1.08 20.81
N TRP A 197 -14.30 0.79 19.54
CA TRP A 197 -13.04 1.12 18.86
C TRP A 197 -12.96 2.57 18.35
N ARG A 198 -14.08 3.17 17.93
CA ARG A 198 -14.13 4.45 17.16
C ARG A 198 -13.39 5.61 17.84
N TYR A 199 -13.79 5.96 19.07
CA TYR A 199 -13.19 7.10 19.77
C TYR A 199 -11.73 6.87 20.19
N PRO A 200 -11.34 5.69 20.74
CA PRO A 200 -9.92 5.40 20.96
C PRO A 200 -9.08 5.50 19.68
N TYR A 201 -9.60 5.00 18.55
CA TYR A 201 -8.93 5.07 17.26
C TYR A 201 -8.73 6.53 16.80
N ALA A 202 -9.79 7.35 16.85
CA ALA A 202 -9.73 8.78 16.55
C ALA A 202 -8.72 9.52 17.45
N ASN A 203 -8.71 9.23 18.75
CA ASN A 203 -7.79 9.86 19.70
C ASN A 203 -6.32 9.54 19.39
N MET A 204 -6.03 8.34 18.89
CA MET A 204 -4.68 7.99 18.43
C MET A 204 -4.29 8.75 17.16
N ILE A 205 -5.22 8.91 16.20
CA ILE A 205 -4.98 9.74 15.01
C ILE A 205 -4.69 11.20 15.40
N PHE A 206 -5.46 11.74 16.35
CA PHE A 206 -5.22 13.07 16.91
C PHE A 206 -3.83 13.18 17.55
N ALA A 207 -3.44 12.21 18.38
CA ALA A 207 -2.11 12.17 19.00
C ALA A 207 -0.98 12.08 17.96
N LEU A 208 -1.21 11.35 16.86
CA LEU A 208 -0.25 11.24 15.75
C LEU A 208 -0.13 12.54 14.97
N ALA A 209 -1.22 13.27 14.72
CA ALA A 209 -1.18 14.59 14.08
C ALA A 209 -0.52 15.65 14.98
N GLY A 210 -0.72 15.54 16.30
CA GLY A 210 -0.21 16.43 17.34
C GLY A 210 -1.05 17.70 17.53
N SER A 211 -1.79 18.12 16.50
CA SER A 211 -2.74 19.24 16.53
C SER A 211 -3.82 19.00 15.46
N LEU A 212 -5.03 19.51 15.68
CA LEU A 212 -6.08 19.59 14.65
C LEU A 212 -6.02 20.89 13.85
N ASP A 213 -5.12 21.80 14.21
CA ASP A 213 -4.83 22.99 13.42
C ASP A 213 -3.75 22.67 12.37
N PRO A 214 -4.06 22.78 11.07
CA PRO A 214 -3.13 22.49 9.97
C PRO A 214 -1.81 23.25 10.04
N ASP A 215 -1.79 24.45 10.62
CA ASP A 215 -0.58 25.29 10.66
C ASP A 215 0.37 24.91 11.80
N THR A 216 -0.12 24.16 12.80
CA THR A 216 0.68 23.69 13.95
C THR A 216 0.92 22.17 13.96
N ALA A 217 0.20 21.41 13.13
CA ALA A 217 0.36 19.97 13.00
C ALA A 217 1.71 19.58 12.37
N THR A 218 2.54 18.87 13.13
CA THR A 218 3.90 18.48 12.73
C THR A 218 4.20 17.00 12.93
N GLY A 219 3.16 16.21 13.18
CA GLY A 219 3.22 14.78 13.51
C GLY A 219 3.81 13.89 12.42
N ALA A 220 3.32 13.98 11.19
CA ALA A 220 3.75 13.14 10.07
C ALA A 220 4.89 13.77 9.25
N ALA A 221 5.89 12.97 8.90
CA ALA A 221 6.99 13.28 7.99
C ALA A 221 6.89 12.52 6.66
N VAL A 222 6.36 11.30 6.68
CA VAL A 222 6.15 10.44 5.51
C VAL A 222 4.69 10.02 5.40
N GLY A 223 4.21 9.89 4.16
CA GLY A 223 2.88 9.40 3.80
C GLY A 223 2.85 7.88 3.74
N THR A 224 1.66 7.29 3.93
CA THR A 224 1.40 5.88 3.63
C THR A 224 0.24 5.78 2.64
N MET A 225 -0.07 4.59 2.17
CA MET A 225 -1.24 4.35 1.34
C MET A 225 -2.45 4.06 2.21
N VAL A 226 -3.56 4.68 1.87
CA VAL A 226 -4.79 4.65 2.66
C VAL A 226 -5.98 4.30 1.76
N LYS A 227 -6.72 3.29 2.18
CA LYS A 227 -8.04 2.95 1.65
C LYS A 227 -8.99 2.87 2.84
N HIS A 228 -9.76 3.93 3.05
CA HIS A 228 -10.66 4.04 4.20
C HIS A 228 -12.13 3.97 3.78
N MET A 229 -13.01 3.71 4.74
CA MET A 229 -14.45 3.77 4.51
C MET A 229 -14.88 5.18 4.07
N GLY A 230 -15.92 5.25 3.23
CA GLY A 230 -16.39 6.49 2.63
C GLY A 230 -15.57 6.99 1.43
N MET A 231 -14.39 6.41 1.14
CA MET A 231 -13.73 6.68 -0.16
C MET A 231 -14.66 6.25 -1.31
N PRO A 232 -14.94 7.11 -2.29
CA PRO A 232 -15.90 6.78 -3.34
C PRO A 232 -15.27 5.86 -4.38
N ASN A 233 -16.00 4.81 -4.74
CA ASN A 233 -15.82 4.09 -5.99
C ASN A 233 -16.76 4.69 -7.04
N LEU A 234 -16.20 5.22 -8.12
CA LEU A 234 -16.94 5.97 -9.12
C LEU A 234 -17.16 5.12 -10.37
N TYR A 235 -18.37 5.18 -10.91
CA TYR A 235 -18.71 4.53 -12.18
C TYR A 235 -19.68 5.39 -12.97
N ALA A 236 -19.77 5.17 -14.27
CA ALA A 236 -20.68 5.89 -15.15
C ALA A 236 -21.91 5.05 -15.42
N ASP A 237 -23.11 5.65 -15.30
CA ASP A 237 -24.38 4.99 -15.59
C ASP A 237 -25.26 5.85 -16.53
N PRO A 238 -25.49 5.41 -17.79
CA PRO A 238 -24.99 4.18 -18.38
C PRO A 238 -23.47 4.21 -18.62
N PRO A 239 -22.80 3.04 -18.74
CA PRO A 239 -21.36 2.97 -18.98
C PRO A 239 -20.94 3.71 -20.25
N THR A 240 -19.86 4.50 -20.15
CA THR A 240 -19.24 5.15 -21.30
C THR A 240 -18.35 4.18 -22.09
N LYS A 241 -18.09 4.50 -23.36
CA LYS A 241 -17.20 3.74 -24.24
C LYS A 241 -16.14 4.67 -24.85
N PRO A 242 -14.85 4.54 -24.47
CA PRO A 242 -14.30 3.70 -23.40
C PRO A 242 -14.80 4.12 -22.01
N ASN A 243 -14.61 3.29 -20.98
CA ASN A 243 -15.02 3.60 -19.60
C ASN A 243 -14.12 4.71 -19.00
N PHE A 244 -14.40 5.95 -19.39
CA PHE A 244 -13.57 7.11 -19.05
C PHE A 244 -13.38 7.29 -17.55
N ILE A 245 -14.42 7.07 -16.74
CA ILE A 245 -14.34 7.27 -15.29
C ILE A 245 -13.42 6.24 -14.63
N ALA A 246 -13.33 5.00 -15.16
CA ALA A 246 -12.35 4.04 -14.67
C ALA A 246 -10.92 4.52 -14.89
N TYR A 247 -10.63 5.12 -16.05
CA TYR A 247 -9.31 5.70 -16.33
C TYR A 247 -9.01 6.95 -15.51
N LEU A 248 -10.00 7.83 -15.32
CA LEU A 248 -9.82 9.07 -14.55
C LEU A 248 -9.53 8.81 -13.06
N GLN A 249 -9.94 7.66 -12.53
CA GLN A 249 -9.62 7.23 -11.16
C GLN A 249 -8.20 6.67 -11.00
N LEU A 250 -7.46 6.45 -12.09
CA LEU A 250 -6.10 5.91 -12.04
C LEU A 250 -5.08 7.04 -12.06
N ARG A 251 -4.27 7.13 -10.99
CA ARG A 251 -3.20 8.13 -10.94
C ARG A 251 -2.20 7.96 -12.09
N ALA A 252 -1.87 6.72 -12.43
CA ALA A 252 -0.95 6.42 -13.53
C ALA A 252 -1.42 6.99 -14.88
N VAL A 253 -2.73 7.16 -15.10
CA VAL A 253 -3.27 7.80 -16.31
C VAL A 253 -2.99 9.30 -16.31
N MET A 254 -3.10 9.98 -15.17
CA MET A 254 -2.75 11.40 -15.06
C MET A 254 -1.25 11.62 -15.31
N ASP A 255 -0.41 10.76 -14.75
CA ASP A 255 1.03 10.81 -14.96
C ASP A 255 1.38 10.53 -16.44
N ALA A 256 0.68 9.60 -17.09
CA ALA A 256 0.81 9.33 -18.53
C ALA A 256 0.40 10.54 -19.40
N ILE A 257 -0.70 11.23 -19.07
CA ILE A 257 -1.13 12.46 -19.77
C ILE A 257 -0.07 13.55 -19.59
N ALA A 258 0.49 13.69 -18.40
CA ALA A 258 1.55 14.67 -18.14
C ALA A 258 2.80 14.37 -18.98
N ALA A 259 3.23 13.11 -19.02
CA ALA A 259 4.42 12.65 -19.75
C ALA A 259 4.23 12.51 -21.27
N ASN A 260 3.00 12.56 -21.78
CA ASN A 260 2.64 12.15 -23.14
C ASN A 260 3.03 10.68 -23.42
N ASP A 261 2.77 9.78 -22.47
CA ASP A 261 2.96 8.35 -22.66
C ASP A 261 1.80 7.78 -23.50
N TRP A 262 2.01 7.77 -24.82
CA TRP A 262 0.98 7.39 -25.79
C TRP A 262 0.59 5.92 -25.73
N CYS A 263 1.51 5.03 -25.30
CA CYS A 263 1.20 3.61 -25.18
C CYS A 263 0.26 3.32 -24.01
N MET A 264 0.50 3.93 -22.84
CA MET A 264 -0.43 3.88 -21.70
C MET A 264 -1.82 4.45 -22.04
N LEU A 265 -1.86 5.45 -22.92
CA LEU A 265 -3.08 6.17 -23.28
C LEU A 265 -3.78 5.67 -24.55
N LYS A 266 -3.26 4.61 -25.19
CA LYS A 266 -3.73 4.09 -26.48
C LYS A 266 -5.26 3.98 -26.56
N THR A 267 -5.89 3.33 -25.57
CA THR A 267 -7.35 3.15 -25.53
C THR A 267 -8.13 4.47 -25.46
N LEU A 268 -7.61 5.49 -24.77
CA LEU A 268 -8.24 6.80 -24.65
C LEU A 268 -8.05 7.64 -25.91
N ILE A 269 -6.91 7.49 -26.59
CA ILE A 269 -6.53 8.25 -27.79
C ILE A 269 -7.19 7.69 -29.05
N ASP A 270 -7.38 6.38 -29.11
CA ASP A 270 -8.08 5.66 -30.18
C ASP A 270 -9.60 5.88 -30.12
N ALA A 271 -10.13 6.42 -29.03
CA ALA A 271 -11.53 6.82 -28.95
C ALA A 271 -11.82 7.94 -29.95
N ASP A 272 -12.98 7.86 -30.61
CA ASP A 272 -13.44 8.89 -31.55
C ASP A 272 -13.47 10.26 -30.86
N ASP A 273 -13.10 11.32 -31.56
CA ASP A 273 -13.19 12.68 -31.02
C ASP A 273 -14.64 13.04 -30.67
N SER A 274 -15.63 12.41 -31.33
CA SER A 274 -17.03 12.53 -30.92
C SER A 274 -17.31 11.99 -29.51
N ALA A 275 -16.50 11.05 -29.02
CA ALA A 275 -16.62 10.50 -27.68
C ALA A 275 -16.25 11.52 -26.59
N PHE A 276 -15.50 12.59 -26.93
CA PHE A 276 -15.10 13.67 -26.02
C PHE A 276 -16.05 14.89 -26.05
N LEU A 277 -17.18 14.81 -26.76
CA LEU A 277 -18.15 15.90 -26.85
C LEU A 277 -19.07 15.94 -25.62
N GLY A 278 -19.33 17.14 -25.11
CA GLY A 278 -20.20 17.37 -23.96
C GLY A 278 -19.69 16.65 -22.71
N LYS A 279 -20.59 15.91 -22.06
CA LYS A 279 -20.34 15.19 -20.80
C LYS A 279 -19.75 13.80 -21.04
N TRP A 280 -18.55 13.75 -21.63
CA TRP A 280 -17.91 12.50 -22.07
C TRP A 280 -17.51 11.54 -20.94
N TRP A 281 -17.33 12.07 -19.73
CA TRP A 281 -17.13 11.25 -18.52
C TRP A 281 -18.40 10.52 -18.08
N GLY A 282 -19.56 10.83 -18.67
CA GLY A 282 -20.85 10.22 -18.35
C GLY A 282 -21.49 10.76 -17.06
N ASN A 283 -22.63 10.17 -16.69
CA ASN A 283 -23.26 10.45 -15.39
C ASN A 283 -22.55 9.64 -14.32
N ILE A 284 -21.65 10.28 -13.59
CA ILE A 284 -20.88 9.64 -12.54
C ILE A 284 -21.80 9.35 -11.35
N LYS A 285 -21.84 8.09 -10.95
CA LYS A 285 -22.47 7.59 -9.74
C LYS A 285 -21.39 7.30 -8.70
N ILE A 286 -21.75 7.49 -7.45
CA ILE A 286 -20.86 7.31 -6.31
C ILE A 286 -21.33 6.06 -5.57
N ASN A 287 -20.45 5.07 -5.46
CA ASN A 287 -20.62 3.96 -4.54
C ASN A 287 -19.57 4.11 -3.42
N PRO A 288 -19.95 4.58 -2.22
CA PRO A 288 -18.99 4.75 -1.14
C PRO A 288 -18.43 3.39 -0.70
N ASN A 289 -17.13 3.33 -0.41
CA ASN A 289 -16.51 2.17 0.20
C ASN A 289 -17.15 1.92 1.58
N ARG A 290 -17.76 0.75 1.77
CA ARG A 290 -18.36 0.32 3.03
C ARG A 290 -17.62 -0.88 3.65
N ASP A 291 -16.43 -1.19 3.14
CA ASP A 291 -15.64 -2.31 3.61
C ASP A 291 -15.02 -1.95 4.97
N PHE A 292 -15.67 -2.38 6.05
CA PHE A 292 -15.10 -2.27 7.40
C PHE A 292 -14.05 -3.36 7.61
N LEU A 293 -12.79 -2.95 7.83
CA LEU A 293 -11.66 -3.87 7.96
C LEU A 293 -11.57 -4.59 9.31
N GLY A 294 -12.34 -4.20 10.34
CA GLY A 294 -12.19 -4.76 11.69
C GLY A 294 -10.82 -4.50 12.37
N CYS A 295 -10.01 -3.60 11.80
CA CYS A 295 -8.69 -3.22 12.28
C CYS A 295 -8.31 -1.81 11.79
N SER A 296 -7.08 -1.35 12.07
CA SER A 296 -6.62 -0.04 11.60
C SER A 296 -6.55 0.04 10.06
N GLU A 297 -7.06 1.12 9.49
CA GLU A 297 -6.95 1.44 8.05
C GLU A 297 -5.58 2.05 7.69
N ILE A 298 -4.81 2.48 8.69
CA ILE A 298 -3.39 2.87 8.55
C ILE A 298 -2.53 1.65 8.91
N LEU A 299 -1.68 1.22 7.98
CA LEU A 299 -0.83 0.03 8.11
C LEU A 299 -1.58 -1.26 8.50
N PRO A 300 -2.68 -1.61 7.79
CA PRO A 300 -3.52 -2.76 8.15
C PRO A 300 -2.72 -4.06 8.27
N ILE A 301 -3.07 -4.88 9.26
CA ILE A 301 -2.49 -6.23 9.46
C ILE A 301 -3.33 -7.34 8.83
N HIS A 302 -4.55 -7.02 8.37
CA HIS A 302 -5.49 -7.95 7.75
C HIS A 302 -5.75 -9.20 8.62
N ALA A 303 -6.25 -8.95 9.83
CA ALA A 303 -6.73 -9.99 10.76
C ALA A 303 -8.25 -9.99 10.78
N ASP A 304 -8.85 -11.17 10.87
CA ASP A 304 -10.29 -11.37 11.03
C ASP A 304 -10.57 -12.27 12.25
N TYR A 305 -11.83 -12.42 12.64
CA TYR A 305 -12.24 -13.09 13.87
C TYR A 305 -13.40 -14.04 13.62
N SER A 306 -13.18 -15.34 13.83
CA SER A 306 -14.19 -16.37 13.59
C SER A 306 -14.37 -17.30 14.79
N GLU A 307 -15.60 -17.74 15.02
CA GLU A 307 -15.92 -18.76 16.03
C GLU A 307 -15.53 -20.18 15.54
N ALA A 308 -15.25 -21.06 16.49
CA ALA A 308 -14.29 -22.18 16.39
C ALA A 308 -14.61 -23.36 15.44
N ASP A 309 -15.85 -23.51 14.95
CA ASP A 309 -16.25 -24.75 14.27
C ASP A 309 -15.49 -25.02 12.96
N GLN A 310 -15.11 -23.97 12.22
CA GLN A 310 -14.47 -24.13 10.91
C GLN A 310 -12.94 -24.19 10.95
N ILE A 311 -12.33 -23.74 12.04
CA ILE A 311 -10.89 -23.46 12.08
C ILE A 311 -10.07 -24.73 12.32
N PHE A 312 -10.56 -25.66 13.15
CA PHE A 312 -9.90 -26.95 13.35
C PHE A 312 -9.92 -27.80 12.08
N ASP A 313 -11.03 -27.81 11.35
CA ASP A 313 -11.14 -28.50 10.06
C ASP A 313 -10.15 -27.90 9.05
N PHE A 314 -10.00 -26.57 9.03
CA PHE A 314 -9.02 -25.89 8.19
C PHE A 314 -7.57 -26.19 8.60
N ALA A 315 -7.25 -26.25 9.90
CA ALA A 315 -5.91 -26.58 10.38
C ALA A 315 -5.55 -28.07 10.19
N ASN A 316 -6.56 -28.95 10.20
CA ASN A 316 -6.39 -30.39 9.99
C ASN A 316 -6.24 -30.74 8.50
N GLY A 317 -6.94 -30.05 7.60
CA GLY A 317 -6.93 -30.29 6.15
C GLY A 317 -5.52 -30.34 5.50
N PRO A 318 -4.56 -29.48 5.87
CA PRO A 318 -3.19 -29.51 5.37
C PRO A 318 -2.30 -30.59 6.00
N GLY A 319 -2.79 -31.37 6.97
CA GLY A 319 -2.02 -32.41 7.66
C GLY A 319 -1.01 -31.90 8.70
N TYR A 320 -1.00 -30.59 9.01
CA TYR A 320 -0.07 -30.00 9.99
C TYR A 320 -0.21 -30.60 11.39
N LEU A 321 -1.44 -30.90 11.80
CA LEU A 321 -1.70 -31.54 13.08
C LEU A 321 -1.15 -32.98 13.11
N ALA A 322 -1.32 -33.73 12.03
CA ALA A 322 -0.75 -35.08 11.89
C ALA A 322 0.80 -35.05 11.95
N ASP A 323 1.45 -34.09 11.28
CA ASP A 323 2.90 -33.85 11.40
C ASP A 323 3.33 -33.44 12.82
N ALA A 324 2.53 -32.61 13.51
CA ALA A 324 2.80 -32.24 14.89
C ALA A 324 2.73 -33.46 15.84
N VAL A 325 1.83 -34.41 15.56
CA VAL A 325 1.74 -35.69 16.29
C VAL A 325 2.94 -36.57 15.99
N SER A 326 3.32 -36.76 14.71
CA SER A 326 4.48 -37.57 14.33
C SER A 326 5.80 -37.06 14.89
N ARG A 327 5.92 -35.74 15.13
CA ARG A 327 7.06 -35.12 15.81
C ARG A 327 7.29 -35.61 17.24
N LYS A 328 6.30 -36.22 17.88
CA LYS A 328 6.38 -36.72 19.26
C LYS A 328 6.35 -38.25 19.31
N SER A 329 7.17 -38.89 18.47
CA SER A 329 7.34 -40.35 18.41
C SER A 329 7.41 -40.99 19.79
N GLY A 330 6.62 -42.05 20.03
CA GLY A 330 6.52 -42.70 21.34
C GLY A 330 5.45 -42.11 22.27
N ARG A 331 4.70 -41.09 21.80
CA ARG A 331 3.47 -40.60 22.43
C ARG A 331 2.24 -40.78 21.55
N ASP A 332 2.31 -41.67 20.57
CA ASP A 332 1.26 -41.87 19.58
C ASP A 332 -0.08 -42.26 20.23
N ALA A 333 -0.03 -43.04 21.32
CA ALA A 333 -1.19 -43.40 22.15
C ALA A 333 -1.76 -42.25 23.00
N LEU A 334 -1.04 -41.12 23.13
CA LEU A 334 -1.43 -39.94 23.92
C LEU A 334 -1.87 -38.75 23.04
N LEU A 335 -1.76 -38.89 21.72
CA LEU A 335 -1.96 -37.82 20.74
C LEU A 335 -3.04 -38.22 19.73
N VAL A 336 -4.24 -38.46 20.24
CA VAL A 336 -5.41 -38.84 19.43
C VAL A 336 -6.26 -37.59 19.17
N PRO A 337 -6.79 -37.39 17.94
CA PRO A 337 -7.72 -36.30 17.67
C PRO A 337 -8.94 -36.42 18.60
N LEU A 338 -9.24 -35.35 19.34
CA LEU A 338 -10.40 -35.34 20.23
C LEU A 338 -11.67 -35.70 19.46
N SER A 339 -11.83 -35.19 18.22
CA SER A 339 -12.95 -35.41 17.31
C SER A 339 -13.38 -36.86 17.12
N ASP A 340 -12.48 -37.81 17.34
CA ASP A 340 -12.72 -39.22 17.08
C ASP A 340 -13.33 -39.94 18.31
N HIS A 341 -13.47 -39.23 19.44
CA HIS A 341 -13.88 -39.80 20.74
C HIS A 341 -15.28 -39.37 21.22
N TYR A 342 -16.03 -38.62 20.41
CA TYR A 342 -17.36 -38.13 20.76
C TYR A 342 -18.16 -37.81 19.50
N ASN A 343 -19.48 -37.72 19.62
CA ASN A 343 -20.38 -37.34 18.53
C ASN A 343 -20.55 -35.81 18.48
N LYS A 344 -20.86 -35.21 17.31
CA LYS A 344 -21.00 -33.74 17.19
C LYS A 344 -22.32 -33.19 17.79
N ILE A 345 -23.04 -33.98 18.59
CA ILE A 345 -24.38 -33.68 19.09
C ILE A 345 -24.29 -33.34 20.57
N ASP A 346 -24.73 -32.15 20.96
CA ASP A 346 -24.75 -31.76 22.36
C ASP A 346 -25.79 -32.56 23.18
N PRO A 347 -25.59 -32.72 24.51
CA PRO A 347 -26.50 -33.47 25.40
C PRO A 347 -27.91 -32.88 25.52
N VAL A 348 -28.14 -31.69 24.94
CA VAL A 348 -29.41 -30.97 24.97
C VAL A 348 -29.79 -30.57 23.57
N SER A 349 -31.07 -30.70 23.22
CA SER A 349 -31.58 -30.27 21.92
C SER A 349 -31.41 -28.75 21.72
N GLY A 350 -31.41 -28.27 20.47
CA GLY A 350 -31.08 -26.88 20.12
C GLY A 350 -31.95 -25.78 20.76
N ASN A 351 -33.06 -26.13 21.41
CA ASN A 351 -33.91 -25.25 22.23
C ASN A 351 -33.47 -25.17 23.70
N GLY A 352 -32.43 -25.90 24.09
CA GLY A 352 -31.74 -25.77 25.38
C GLY A 352 -32.45 -26.34 26.60
N SER A 353 -33.64 -26.93 26.44
CA SER A 353 -34.55 -27.29 27.55
C SER A 353 -34.79 -28.79 27.76
N THR A 354 -34.42 -29.65 26.80
CA THR A 354 -34.65 -31.10 26.87
C THR A 354 -33.41 -31.87 26.45
N LEU A 355 -33.14 -33.00 27.14
CA LEU A 355 -32.08 -33.94 26.78
C LEU A 355 -32.22 -34.32 25.30
N ASN A 356 -31.09 -34.32 24.59
CA ASN A 356 -31.09 -34.73 23.20
C ASN A 356 -31.14 -36.25 23.12
N PRO A 357 -32.22 -36.85 22.59
CA PRO A 357 -32.32 -38.31 22.51
C PRO A 357 -31.35 -38.91 21.49
N ALA A 358 -30.75 -38.09 20.61
CA ALA A 358 -29.75 -38.51 19.64
C ALA A 358 -28.31 -38.40 20.17
N ASP A 359 -28.11 -37.85 21.36
CA ASP A 359 -26.80 -37.86 22.01
C ASP A 359 -26.56 -39.22 22.70
N GLU A 360 -25.43 -39.86 22.36
CA GLU A 360 -25.05 -41.18 22.86
C GLU A 360 -23.95 -41.12 23.93
N ASP A 361 -23.30 -39.98 24.15
CA ASP A 361 -22.09 -39.89 24.98
C ASP A 361 -22.14 -38.90 26.14
N LEU A 362 -23.18 -38.06 26.22
CA LEU A 362 -23.34 -37.00 27.23
C LEU A 362 -22.13 -36.06 27.31
N LYS A 363 -21.47 -35.85 26.16
CA LYS A 363 -20.39 -34.90 26.02
C LYS A 363 -20.90 -33.68 25.28
N PHE A 364 -20.52 -32.50 25.78
CA PHE A 364 -20.67 -31.31 24.96
C PHE A 364 -19.76 -31.40 23.74
N ASN A 365 -20.22 -30.83 22.62
CA ASN A 365 -19.38 -30.54 21.49
C ASN A 365 -18.15 -29.80 22.02
N PRO A 366 -16.97 -30.42 21.98
CA PRO A 366 -15.79 -29.96 22.72
C PRO A 366 -15.06 -28.87 21.99
N LEU A 367 -15.61 -28.38 20.87
CA LEU A 367 -15.10 -27.18 20.26
C LEU A 367 -15.42 -26.03 21.22
N PRO A 368 -14.38 -25.44 21.84
CA PRO A 368 -14.62 -24.30 22.71
C PRO A 368 -15.28 -23.22 21.88
N ALA A 369 -16.43 -22.71 22.33
CA ALA A 369 -17.16 -21.62 21.70
C ALA A 369 -16.38 -20.28 21.84
N ILE A 370 -15.15 -20.26 21.35
CA ILE A 370 -14.21 -19.16 21.44
C ILE A 370 -13.96 -18.59 20.05
N THR A 371 -13.84 -17.27 20.02
CA THR A 371 -13.45 -16.55 18.82
C THR A 371 -11.95 -16.60 18.67
N TRP A 372 -11.48 -16.99 17.50
CA TRP A 372 -10.06 -17.02 17.15
C TRP A 372 -9.72 -15.86 16.23
N ALA A 373 -8.52 -15.29 16.40
CA ALA A 373 -7.97 -14.37 15.41
C ALA A 373 -7.34 -15.16 14.25
N ILE A 374 -7.83 -14.92 13.04
CA ILE A 374 -7.45 -15.61 11.81
C ILE A 374 -6.87 -14.63 10.79
N PHE A 375 -6.18 -15.16 9.78
CA PHE A 375 -5.71 -14.37 8.66
C PHE A 375 -6.89 -14.05 7.72
N ALA A 376 -7.05 -12.77 7.35
CA ALA A 376 -8.06 -12.37 6.36
C ALA A 376 -7.65 -12.76 4.93
N ASP A 377 -8.57 -12.61 3.98
CA ASP A 377 -8.44 -12.92 2.55
C ASP A 377 -7.24 -12.26 1.84
N LYS A 378 -6.75 -11.13 2.36
CA LYS A 378 -5.57 -10.44 1.84
C LYS A 378 -4.27 -11.23 2.04
N TRP A 379 -4.24 -12.26 2.88
CA TRP A 379 -3.09 -13.16 3.03
C TRP A 379 -3.14 -14.29 2.00
N GLN A 380 -2.36 -14.17 0.94
CA GLN A 380 -2.34 -15.15 -0.15
C GLN A 380 -0.95 -15.30 -0.78
N THR A 381 -0.79 -16.41 -1.50
CA THR A 381 0.37 -16.72 -2.33
C THR A 381 0.45 -15.81 -3.55
N TYR A 382 1.62 -15.32 -3.89
CA TYR A 382 1.82 -14.71 -5.21
C TYR A 382 1.70 -15.76 -6.32
N ALA A 383 0.87 -15.49 -7.32
CA ALA A 383 0.48 -16.44 -8.36
C ALA A 383 1.63 -16.86 -9.29
N ASP A 384 2.64 -16.00 -9.51
CA ASP A 384 3.86 -16.34 -10.24
C ASP A 384 5.05 -15.46 -9.79
N THR A 385 6.11 -16.09 -9.29
CA THR A 385 7.35 -15.41 -8.86
C THR A 385 8.52 -15.60 -9.84
N SER A 386 8.31 -16.32 -10.95
CA SER A 386 9.36 -16.77 -11.88
C SER A 386 10.03 -15.63 -12.63
N GLU A 387 9.24 -14.67 -13.14
CA GLU A 387 9.74 -13.46 -13.82
C GLU A 387 10.61 -12.60 -12.89
N TRP A 388 10.36 -12.63 -11.58
CA TRP A 388 11.03 -11.77 -10.59
C TRP A 388 12.42 -12.25 -10.19
N LYS A 389 12.68 -13.57 -10.30
CA LYS A 389 14.01 -14.13 -10.04
C LYS A 389 15.08 -13.52 -10.95
N GLN A 390 14.69 -12.96 -12.10
CA GLN A 390 15.58 -12.28 -13.04
C GLN A 390 15.94 -10.85 -12.61
N TYR A 391 15.10 -10.20 -11.80
CA TYR A 391 15.27 -8.79 -11.40
C TYR A 391 15.96 -8.62 -10.04
N LEU A 392 15.97 -9.67 -9.22
CA LEU A 392 16.63 -9.65 -7.92
C LEU A 392 18.11 -9.99 -8.07
N ARG A 393 18.99 -9.19 -7.46
CA ARG A 393 20.45 -9.45 -7.45
C ARG A 393 20.82 -10.79 -6.80
N SER A 394 19.93 -11.32 -5.97
CA SER A 394 20.02 -12.65 -5.38
C SER A 394 18.65 -13.31 -5.47
N GLY A 395 18.62 -14.62 -5.71
CA GLY A 395 17.38 -15.39 -5.55
C GLY A 395 16.77 -15.20 -4.16
N PHE A 396 15.47 -15.49 -4.05
CA PHE A 396 14.80 -15.51 -2.76
C PHE A 396 15.55 -16.42 -1.78
N ARG A 397 15.73 -15.95 -0.53
CA ARG A 397 16.34 -16.78 0.51
C ARG A 397 15.45 -18.01 0.73
N GLU A 398 16.06 -19.18 0.75
CA GLU A 398 15.37 -20.44 1.05
C GLU A 398 14.65 -20.31 2.41
N GLY A 399 13.35 -20.63 2.43
CA GLY A 399 12.50 -20.50 3.62
C GLY A 399 11.78 -19.15 3.79
N TYR A 400 11.98 -18.17 2.89
CA TYR A 400 11.20 -16.93 2.89
C TYR A 400 10.35 -16.85 1.62
N ASP A 401 9.31 -17.65 1.56
CA ASP A 401 8.29 -17.53 0.52
C ASP A 401 7.60 -16.18 0.65
N TYR A 402 7.56 -15.44 -0.45
CA TYR A 402 6.88 -14.16 -0.52
C TYR A 402 5.36 -14.38 -0.65
N TYR A 403 4.60 -13.68 0.19
CA TYR A 403 3.14 -13.70 0.24
C TYR A 403 2.58 -12.30 0.48
N SER A 404 1.31 -12.08 0.15
CA SER A 404 0.58 -10.85 0.46
C SER A 404 0.04 -10.86 1.91
N GLY A 405 -0.42 -9.72 2.42
CA GLY A 405 -0.88 -9.58 3.81
C GLY A 405 -0.50 -8.22 4.40
N ALA A 406 -0.06 -8.20 5.66
CA ALA A 406 0.42 -6.96 6.30
C ALA A 406 1.57 -6.33 5.49
N LEU A 407 1.42 -5.08 5.09
CA LEU A 407 2.40 -4.36 4.29
C LEU A 407 2.65 -2.97 4.89
N SER A 408 3.91 -2.59 4.98
CA SER A 408 4.36 -1.27 5.41
C SER A 408 4.89 -0.50 4.21
N TYR A 409 4.04 0.35 3.64
CA TYR A 409 4.38 1.24 2.53
C TYR A 409 4.50 2.68 3.04
N PHE A 410 5.56 3.37 2.63
CA PHE A 410 5.68 4.80 2.83
C PHE A 410 6.16 5.52 1.58
N SER A 411 5.79 6.78 1.48
CA SER A 411 6.08 7.65 0.36
C SER A 411 6.27 9.11 0.81
N VAL A 412 7.12 9.83 0.07
CA VAL A 412 7.34 11.26 0.29
C VAL A 412 7.71 11.94 -1.01
N SER A 413 7.14 13.12 -1.25
CA SER A 413 7.48 13.96 -2.39
C SER A 413 8.34 15.13 -1.94
N VAL A 414 9.53 15.28 -2.55
CA VAL A 414 10.49 16.34 -2.22
C VAL A 414 10.65 17.27 -3.41
N PRO A 415 10.41 18.59 -3.27
CA PRO A 415 10.47 19.52 -4.39
C PRO A 415 11.85 19.53 -5.05
N ASN A 416 11.89 19.45 -6.38
CA ASN A 416 13.13 19.47 -7.16
C ASN A 416 13.69 20.89 -7.30
N ASN A 417 14.22 21.45 -6.20
CA ASN A 417 14.81 22.79 -6.17
C ASN A 417 16.34 22.69 -6.17
N SER A 418 16.96 22.69 -7.35
CA SER A 418 18.41 22.93 -7.50
C SER A 418 18.75 24.43 -7.43
N PHE A 419 19.99 24.80 -7.10
CA PHE A 419 20.42 26.21 -7.12
C PHE A 419 20.30 26.77 -8.55
N LEU A 420 20.65 25.99 -9.56
CA LEU A 420 20.47 26.34 -10.97
C LEU A 420 19.02 26.68 -11.34
N THR A 421 18.03 25.91 -10.82
CA THR A 421 16.60 26.21 -11.02
C THR A 421 16.14 27.44 -10.23
N ARG A 422 16.72 27.71 -9.06
CA ARG A 422 16.34 28.84 -8.18
C ARG A 422 16.78 30.19 -8.73
N TYR A 423 17.88 30.24 -9.47
CA TYR A 423 18.42 31.47 -10.06
C TYR A 423 18.05 31.67 -11.53
N ASN A 424 17.25 30.77 -12.12
CA ASN A 424 16.84 30.82 -13.52
C ASN A 424 18.04 31.10 -14.47
N LEU A 425 19.22 30.55 -14.13
CA LEU A 425 20.45 30.72 -14.89
C LEU A 425 20.29 30.40 -16.39
N PRO A 426 19.50 29.38 -16.80
CA PRO A 426 19.23 29.13 -18.22
C PRO A 426 18.61 30.34 -18.95
N SER A 427 17.69 31.07 -18.30
CA SER A 427 17.12 32.30 -18.87
C SER A 427 18.15 33.45 -18.96
N GLY A 428 19.11 33.49 -18.03
CA GLY A 428 20.24 34.42 -18.06
C GLY A 428 21.20 34.16 -19.24
N PHE A 429 21.50 32.88 -19.50
CA PHE A 429 22.28 32.47 -20.68
C PHE A 429 21.54 32.75 -22.00
N ARG A 430 20.20 32.64 -22.00
CA ARG A 430 19.35 33.00 -23.14
C ARG A 430 19.42 34.50 -23.47
N LYS A 431 19.55 35.37 -22.46
CA LYS A 431 19.79 36.82 -22.63
C LYS A 431 21.23 37.15 -23.03
N ALA A 432 22.23 36.41 -22.53
CA ALA A 432 23.64 36.63 -22.87
C ALA A 432 24.03 36.14 -24.28
N GLY A 433 23.33 35.13 -24.82
CA GLY A 433 23.57 34.56 -26.15
C GLY A 433 23.08 35.40 -27.34
N GLY A 434 22.60 36.63 -27.12
CA GLY A 434 22.07 37.50 -28.17
C GLY A 434 23.10 38.09 -29.13
N ALA A 435 24.41 37.89 -28.92
CA ALA A 435 25.43 38.69 -29.61
C ALA A 435 26.52 37.93 -30.39
N THR A 436 26.60 36.59 -30.40
CA THR A 436 27.65 35.91 -31.21
C THR A 436 27.21 34.55 -31.79
N GLY A 437 27.20 34.46 -33.13
CA GLY A 437 26.76 33.30 -33.91
C GLY A 437 27.80 32.17 -34.02
N GLY A 438 28.01 31.42 -32.93
CA GLY A 438 28.82 30.20 -32.94
C GLY A 438 28.00 28.92 -32.81
N THR A 439 28.42 27.85 -33.50
CA THR A 439 27.80 26.50 -33.49
C THR A 439 27.66 25.87 -32.10
N VAL A 440 28.55 26.21 -31.17
CA VAL A 440 28.49 25.77 -29.75
C VAL A 440 27.32 26.43 -29.00
N TRP A 441 27.09 27.73 -29.22
CA TRP A 441 26.00 28.48 -28.60
C TRP A 441 24.62 28.07 -29.15
N GLY A 442 24.55 27.65 -30.42
CA GLY A 442 23.36 27.03 -31.00
C GLY A 442 22.97 25.71 -30.33
N ARG A 443 23.94 24.82 -30.07
CA ARG A 443 23.70 23.58 -29.29
C ARG A 443 23.31 23.88 -27.85
N MET A 444 23.95 24.86 -27.21
CA MET A 444 23.64 25.26 -25.84
C MET A 444 22.25 25.90 -25.72
N ARG A 445 21.80 26.62 -26.75
CA ARG A 445 20.43 27.12 -26.89
C ARG A 445 19.42 25.99 -27.07
N SER A 446 19.74 24.95 -27.86
CA SER A 446 18.87 23.78 -27.98
C SER A 446 18.74 22.98 -26.67
N TYR A 447 19.82 22.90 -25.87
CA TYR A 447 19.80 22.34 -24.52
C TYR A 447 19.00 23.22 -23.54
N SER A 448 19.18 24.54 -23.62
CA SER A 448 18.40 25.51 -22.85
C SER A 448 16.92 25.51 -23.23
N ASP A 449 16.58 25.35 -24.51
CA ASP A 449 15.20 25.31 -25.01
C ASP A 449 14.53 23.95 -24.74
N LYS A 450 15.31 22.85 -24.61
CA LYS A 450 14.83 21.58 -24.04
C LYS A 450 14.63 21.70 -22.52
N ALA A 451 15.65 22.11 -21.78
CA ALA A 451 15.57 22.28 -20.34
C ALA A 451 14.50 23.30 -19.92
N SER A 452 14.30 24.38 -20.68
CA SER A 452 13.23 25.35 -20.40
C SER A 452 11.85 24.87 -20.84
N ARG A 453 11.73 23.99 -21.84
CA ARG A 453 10.46 23.30 -22.14
C ARG A 453 10.12 22.26 -21.08
N ASP A 454 11.13 21.58 -20.54
CA ASP A 454 10.98 20.69 -19.39
C ASP A 454 10.63 21.48 -18.10
N ILE A 455 11.06 22.74 -17.99
CA ILE A 455 10.72 23.65 -16.88
C ILE A 455 9.38 24.39 -17.10
N SER A 456 8.99 24.67 -18.35
CA SER A 456 7.78 25.45 -18.70
C SER A 456 6.55 24.59 -19.02
N GLY A 457 6.71 23.28 -19.15
CA GLY A 457 5.59 22.35 -19.12
C GLY A 457 5.00 22.35 -17.72
N ASN A 458 3.90 23.07 -17.52
CA ASN A 458 3.18 23.25 -16.25
C ASN A 458 2.86 21.91 -15.54
N MET A 459 3.85 21.37 -14.81
CA MET A 459 3.65 20.86 -13.46
C MET A 459 4.35 21.83 -12.53
N THR A 460 3.56 22.67 -11.87
CA THR A 460 3.98 23.36 -10.65
C THR A 460 4.47 22.30 -9.67
N ARG A 461 5.80 22.15 -9.54
CA ARG A 461 6.49 21.34 -8.53
C ARG A 461 6.22 19.82 -8.62
N GLN A 462 6.69 19.15 -9.67
CA GLN A 462 7.04 17.72 -9.51
C GLN A 462 8.15 17.63 -8.47
N GLY A 463 7.78 17.31 -7.24
CA GLY A 463 8.73 16.75 -6.31
C GLY A 463 9.19 15.39 -6.80
N ILE A 464 10.45 15.05 -6.56
CA ILE A 464 10.92 13.69 -6.75
C ILE A 464 10.24 12.87 -5.66
N ARG A 465 9.47 11.86 -6.07
CA ARG A 465 8.82 10.94 -5.15
C ARG A 465 9.79 9.82 -4.79
N PHE A 466 9.89 9.58 -3.50
CA PHE A 466 10.62 8.47 -2.93
C PHE A 466 9.61 7.53 -2.28
N MET A 467 9.83 6.23 -2.43
CA MET A 467 8.94 5.19 -1.91
C MET A 467 9.77 4.08 -1.28
N ALA A 468 9.27 3.50 -0.19
CA ALA A 468 9.82 2.29 0.38
C ALA A 468 8.70 1.37 0.87
N THR A 469 8.93 0.07 0.72
CA THR A 469 8.03 -0.99 1.16
C THR A 469 8.78 -1.97 2.02
N ALA A 470 8.20 -2.38 3.14
CA ALA A 470 8.70 -3.44 3.99
C ALA A 470 7.56 -4.33 4.48
N LYS A 471 7.89 -5.55 4.91
CA LYS A 471 6.90 -6.54 5.33
C LYS A 471 7.42 -7.40 6.49
N PRO A 472 6.54 -7.81 7.43
CA PRO A 472 6.86 -8.88 8.37
C PRO A 472 6.93 -10.24 7.66
N PHE A 473 7.99 -10.98 7.95
CA PHE A 473 8.23 -12.34 7.51
C PHE A 473 8.24 -13.30 8.70
N GLY A 474 7.79 -14.51 8.43
CA GLY A 474 7.66 -15.58 9.40
C GLY A 474 7.64 -16.93 8.72
N VAL A 475 7.88 -17.98 9.50
CA VAL A 475 8.02 -19.34 8.98
C VAL A 475 7.40 -20.36 9.93
N LEU A 476 6.65 -21.30 9.36
CA LEU A 476 6.22 -22.53 10.04
C LEU A 476 7.20 -23.65 9.68
N LYS A 477 7.92 -24.18 10.67
CA LYS A 477 8.89 -25.27 10.48
C LYS A 477 8.20 -26.63 10.63
N THR A 478 8.33 -27.51 9.63
CA THR A 478 7.86 -28.91 9.67
C THR A 478 9.02 -29.91 9.78
N GLN A 479 8.71 -31.19 10.06
CA GLN A 479 9.71 -32.23 10.29
C GLN A 479 10.53 -32.57 9.03
N ASP A 480 9.96 -32.35 7.84
CA ASP A 480 10.60 -32.49 6.53
C ASP A 480 11.73 -31.45 6.26
N GLY A 481 11.92 -30.48 7.16
CA GLY A 481 12.74 -29.30 6.92
C GLY A 481 12.12 -28.30 5.94
N LYS A 482 10.90 -28.60 5.44
CA LYS A 482 10.13 -27.71 4.59
C LYS A 482 9.60 -26.53 5.40
N THR A 483 9.74 -25.35 4.81
CA THR A 483 9.28 -24.10 5.39
C THR A 483 7.92 -23.76 4.80
N HIS A 484 6.92 -23.55 5.66
CA HIS A 484 5.58 -23.13 5.27
C HIS A 484 5.31 -21.69 5.69
N ARG A 485 4.28 -21.10 5.09
CA ARG A 485 3.95 -19.69 5.29
C ARG A 485 3.09 -19.56 6.53
N PRO A 486 3.18 -18.44 7.27
CA PRO A 486 2.39 -18.27 8.49
C PRO A 486 0.88 -18.45 8.30
N PHE A 487 0.33 -17.98 7.17
CA PHE A 487 -1.11 -18.02 6.91
C PHE A 487 -1.63 -19.40 6.51
N ASP A 488 -0.76 -20.36 6.18
CA ASP A 488 -1.17 -21.74 5.89
C ASP A 488 -1.80 -22.41 7.12
N ALA A 489 -1.53 -21.92 8.33
CA ALA A 489 -2.15 -22.39 9.57
C ALA A 489 -3.63 -21.97 9.73
N GLY A 490 -4.12 -21.01 8.93
CA GLY A 490 -5.47 -20.42 9.04
C GLY A 490 -5.66 -19.48 10.24
N MET A 491 -5.05 -19.79 11.38
CA MET A 491 -5.02 -18.92 12.57
C MET A 491 -3.72 -18.12 12.68
N ILE A 492 -3.78 -16.93 13.27
CA ILE A 492 -2.60 -16.13 13.52
C ILE A 492 -1.77 -16.79 14.63
N LEU A 493 -0.50 -17.05 14.35
CA LEU A 493 0.48 -17.64 15.27
C LEU A 493 1.70 -16.72 15.43
N PRO A 494 2.42 -16.78 16.57
CA PRO A 494 3.56 -15.92 16.85
C PRO A 494 4.84 -16.43 16.17
N VAL A 495 4.82 -16.45 14.83
CA VAL A 495 5.86 -17.08 14.00
C VAL A 495 6.58 -16.09 13.11
N PHE A 496 6.31 -14.80 13.26
CA PHE A 496 6.98 -13.74 12.53
C PHE A 496 8.29 -13.36 13.22
N ASN A 497 9.42 -13.56 12.55
CA ASN A 497 10.75 -13.45 13.14
C ASN A 497 11.55 -12.24 12.64
N GLN A 498 11.26 -11.76 11.44
CA GLN A 498 12.03 -10.71 10.77
C GLN A 498 11.10 -9.74 10.03
N ALA A 499 11.42 -8.45 9.97
CA ALA A 499 10.90 -7.57 8.92
C ALA A 499 12.01 -7.24 7.92
N ALA A 500 11.65 -7.06 6.65
CA ALA A 500 12.61 -6.67 5.63
C ALA A 500 11.99 -5.75 4.58
N LEU A 501 12.84 -4.90 4.00
CA LEU A 501 12.50 -4.13 2.81
C LEU A 501 12.28 -5.07 1.62
N ILE A 502 11.27 -4.76 0.84
CA ILE A 502 10.92 -5.46 -0.40
C ILE A 502 10.85 -4.43 -1.54
N PRO A 503 11.04 -4.84 -2.80
CA PRO A 503 10.83 -3.94 -3.92
C PRO A 503 9.38 -3.43 -3.95
N VAL A 504 9.20 -2.12 -4.12
CA VAL A 504 7.87 -1.48 -4.18
C VAL A 504 7.01 -2.04 -5.31
N ALA A 505 7.64 -2.48 -6.40
CA ALA A 505 6.94 -3.07 -7.54
C ALA A 505 6.32 -4.45 -7.25
N LEU A 506 6.72 -5.10 -6.16
CA LEU A 506 6.26 -6.46 -5.81
C LEU A 506 4.84 -6.45 -5.25
N GLU A 507 4.57 -5.53 -4.33
CA GLU A 507 3.28 -5.40 -3.66
C GLU A 507 2.98 -3.91 -3.54
N ILE A 508 2.13 -3.40 -4.44
CA ILE A 508 1.63 -2.03 -4.33
C ILE A 508 0.36 -2.11 -3.47
N PRO A 509 0.30 -1.42 -2.33
CA PRO A 509 -0.90 -1.39 -1.51
C PRO A 509 -2.07 -0.75 -2.27
N ASP A 510 -3.28 -1.25 -2.01
CA ASP A 510 -4.51 -0.62 -2.49
C ASP A 510 -4.71 0.74 -1.80
N GLY A 511 -5.16 1.76 -2.55
CA GLY A 511 -5.59 3.04 -1.98
C GLY A 511 -4.94 4.27 -2.62
N ALA A 512 -4.98 5.39 -1.89
CA ALA A 512 -4.38 6.66 -2.29
C ALA A 512 -3.22 7.03 -1.36
N GLU A 513 -2.23 7.73 -1.92
CA GLU A 513 -1.07 8.22 -1.18
C GLU A 513 -1.43 9.41 -0.29
N MET A 514 -1.13 9.31 1.00
CA MET A 514 -1.45 10.32 2.01
C MET A 514 -0.78 11.68 1.74
N GLU A 515 0.43 11.70 1.16
CA GLU A 515 1.15 12.92 0.84
C GLU A 515 0.60 13.65 -0.41
N ASP A 516 -0.24 12.98 -1.21
CA ASP A 516 -0.93 13.57 -2.36
C ASP A 516 -2.38 13.90 -2.01
N ARG A 517 -2.54 14.79 -1.04
CA ARG A 517 -3.85 15.29 -0.61
C ARG A 517 -4.69 15.83 -1.77
N ALA A 518 -4.07 16.45 -2.77
CA ALA A 518 -4.76 16.94 -3.95
C ALA A 518 -5.40 15.80 -4.77
N TRP A 519 -4.72 14.66 -4.89
CA TRP A 519 -5.27 13.46 -5.51
C TRP A 519 -6.45 12.88 -4.72
N ILE A 520 -6.37 12.87 -3.38
CA ILE A 520 -7.48 12.42 -2.53
C ILE A 520 -8.70 13.31 -2.71
N ILE A 521 -8.53 14.64 -2.71
CA ILE A 521 -9.61 15.60 -2.97
C ILE A 521 -10.14 15.47 -4.40
N TYR A 522 -9.26 15.18 -5.36
CA TYR A 522 -9.65 14.94 -6.75
C TYR A 522 -10.62 13.76 -6.86
N LEU A 523 -10.28 12.62 -6.25
CA LEU A 523 -11.15 11.44 -6.24
C LEU A 523 -12.42 11.65 -5.42
N THR A 524 -12.29 12.22 -4.22
CA THR A 524 -13.39 12.28 -3.24
C THR A 524 -14.37 13.42 -3.46
N LYS A 525 -13.95 14.50 -4.14
CA LYS A 525 -14.75 15.73 -4.30
C LYS A 525 -14.84 16.20 -5.75
N PHE A 526 -13.73 16.21 -6.50
CA PHE A 526 -13.73 16.77 -7.86
C PHE A 526 -14.46 15.88 -8.86
N LEU A 527 -14.15 14.58 -8.91
CA LEU A 527 -14.82 13.66 -9.83
C LEU A 527 -16.33 13.52 -9.56
N PRO A 528 -16.79 13.42 -8.29
CA PRO A 528 -18.21 13.57 -7.96
C PRO A 528 -18.86 14.83 -8.52
N ALA A 529 -18.23 15.99 -8.28
CA ALA A 529 -18.71 17.28 -8.76
C ALA A 529 -18.70 17.39 -10.30
N LEU A 530 -17.73 16.75 -10.96
CA LEU A 530 -17.68 16.62 -12.42
C LEU A 530 -18.91 15.84 -12.94
N GLY A 531 -19.36 14.85 -12.18
CA GLY A 531 -20.57 14.08 -12.48
C GLY A 531 -21.86 14.89 -12.49
N GLU A 532 -21.91 16.03 -11.82
CA GLU A 532 -23.11 16.88 -11.69
C GLU A 532 -23.21 17.94 -12.80
N VAL A 533 -22.14 18.17 -13.56
CA VAL A 533 -22.07 19.23 -14.56
C VAL A 533 -21.83 18.70 -15.97
N ASP A 534 -22.18 19.51 -16.97
CA ASP A 534 -22.03 19.15 -18.39
C ASP A 534 -20.74 19.69 -19.04
N SER A 535 -19.91 20.39 -18.26
CA SER A 535 -18.66 20.98 -18.75
C SER A 535 -17.65 21.16 -17.62
N LEU A 536 -16.37 20.91 -17.91
CA LEU A 536 -15.27 21.01 -16.94
C LEU A 536 -15.23 22.36 -16.21
N ASP A 537 -15.50 23.47 -16.92
CA ASP A 537 -15.42 24.82 -16.35
C ASP A 537 -16.56 25.14 -15.35
N LYS A 538 -17.62 24.34 -15.33
CA LYS A 538 -18.74 24.50 -14.39
C LYS A 538 -18.49 23.81 -13.05
N VAL A 539 -17.49 22.92 -12.94
CA VAL A 539 -17.19 22.20 -11.68
C VAL A 539 -16.90 23.16 -10.53
N LYS A 540 -16.24 24.29 -10.81
CA LYS A 540 -15.97 25.35 -9.81
C LYS A 540 -17.21 25.97 -9.17
N ASN A 541 -18.39 25.78 -9.77
CA ASN A 541 -19.65 26.33 -9.27
C ASN A 541 -20.36 25.38 -8.28
N VAL A 542 -20.07 24.08 -8.35
CA VAL A 542 -20.67 23.03 -7.50
C VAL A 542 -19.72 22.58 -6.38
N MET A 543 -18.41 22.67 -6.61
CA MET A 543 -17.38 22.31 -5.64
C MET A 543 -16.97 23.50 -4.78
N LYS A 544 -16.63 23.26 -3.50
CA LYS A 544 -16.04 24.30 -2.63
C LYS A 544 -14.80 24.92 -3.27
N LYS A 545 -14.70 26.26 -3.21
CA LYS A 545 -13.62 27.04 -3.84
C LYS A 545 -12.21 26.59 -3.39
N GLU A 546 -12.06 26.32 -2.10
CA GLU A 546 -10.79 25.85 -1.52
C GLU A 546 -10.34 24.50 -2.10
N HIS A 547 -11.25 23.53 -2.20
CA HIS A 547 -10.95 22.21 -2.76
C HIS A 547 -10.67 22.29 -4.26
N TYR A 548 -11.45 23.10 -5.00
CA TYR A 548 -11.20 23.33 -6.42
C TYR A 548 -9.80 23.90 -6.64
N ALA A 549 -9.41 24.92 -5.86
CA ALA A 549 -8.09 25.54 -5.95
C ALA A 549 -6.96 24.54 -5.67
N ILE A 550 -7.12 23.62 -4.72
CA ILE A 550 -6.12 22.58 -4.44
C ILE A 550 -5.91 21.67 -5.66
N VAL A 551 -7.00 21.19 -6.26
CA VAL A 551 -6.96 20.29 -7.43
C VAL A 551 -6.43 21.01 -8.68
N ASP A 552 -6.82 22.27 -8.88
CA ASP A 552 -6.37 23.10 -10.00
C ASP A 552 -4.88 23.43 -9.88
N ASN A 553 -4.41 23.84 -8.71
CA ASN A 553 -3.00 24.13 -8.44
C ASN A 553 -2.10 22.89 -8.56
N ALA A 554 -2.65 21.70 -8.31
CA ALA A 554 -1.98 20.42 -8.53
C ALA A 554 -1.94 20.01 -10.02
N GLY A 555 -2.73 20.66 -10.87
CA GLY A 555 -2.70 20.49 -12.34
C GLY A 555 -3.64 19.42 -12.90
N TYR A 556 -4.39 18.68 -12.07
CA TYR A 556 -5.27 17.59 -12.55
C TYR A 556 -6.36 18.08 -13.52
N ILE A 557 -6.93 19.26 -13.26
CA ILE A 557 -7.94 19.87 -14.15
C ILE A 557 -7.32 20.19 -15.52
N GLY A 558 -6.08 20.69 -15.52
CA GLY A 558 -5.31 20.95 -16.73
C GLY A 558 -5.04 19.69 -17.54
N LEU A 559 -4.76 18.56 -16.89
CA LEU A 559 -4.54 17.27 -17.55
C LEU A 559 -5.82 16.72 -18.19
N ILE A 560 -6.97 16.84 -17.52
CA ILE A 560 -8.26 16.48 -18.13
C ILE A 560 -8.56 17.37 -19.34
N ARG A 561 -8.29 18.67 -19.23
CA ARG A 561 -8.46 19.62 -20.34
C ARG A 561 -7.52 19.28 -21.52
N LYS A 562 -6.29 18.87 -21.23
CA LYS A 562 -5.31 18.39 -22.22
C LYS A 562 -5.79 17.12 -22.91
N LEU A 563 -6.33 16.16 -22.17
CA LEU A 563 -6.95 14.96 -22.74
C LEU A 563 -8.16 15.30 -23.62
N GLN A 564 -8.95 16.32 -23.26
CA GLN A 564 -10.10 16.81 -24.03
C GLN A 564 -9.69 17.56 -25.33
N ASP A 565 -8.44 17.99 -25.49
CA ASP A 565 -7.97 18.69 -26.69
C ASP A 565 -7.79 17.74 -27.90
N PRO A 566 -8.58 17.91 -28.99
CA PRO A 566 -8.47 17.07 -30.19
C PRO A 566 -7.12 17.23 -30.90
N ALA A 567 -6.50 18.41 -30.86
CA ALA A 567 -5.20 18.63 -31.50
C ALA A 567 -4.09 17.83 -30.78
N TRP A 568 -4.15 17.80 -29.45
CA TRP A 568 -3.21 17.00 -28.65
C TRP A 568 -3.39 15.50 -28.89
N ARG A 569 -4.64 15.00 -28.95
CA ARG A 569 -4.91 13.59 -29.29
C ARG A 569 -4.45 13.22 -30.70
N ALA A 570 -4.59 14.13 -31.68
CA ALA A 570 -4.11 13.91 -33.04
C ALA A 570 -2.59 13.72 -33.11
N ILE A 571 -1.81 14.42 -32.27
CA ILE A 571 -0.37 14.19 -32.13
C ILE A 571 -0.09 12.78 -31.62
N GLY A 572 -0.83 12.32 -30.60
CA GLY A 572 -0.69 10.96 -30.06
C GLY A 572 -1.02 9.88 -31.10
N ARG A 573 -2.11 10.05 -31.87
CA ARG A 573 -2.47 9.14 -32.98
C ARG A 573 -1.38 9.11 -34.05
N ALA A 574 -0.89 10.27 -34.47
CA ALA A 574 0.19 10.36 -35.46
C ALA A 574 1.48 9.68 -34.97
N TRP A 575 1.80 9.79 -33.68
CA TRP A 575 2.93 9.07 -33.09
C TRP A 575 2.69 7.56 -33.08
N LEU A 576 1.51 7.10 -32.66
CA LEU A 576 1.14 5.69 -32.63
C LEU A 576 1.14 5.04 -34.03
N ASP A 577 0.80 5.79 -35.06
CA ASP A 577 0.80 5.34 -36.46
C ASP A 577 2.13 5.59 -37.21
N ALA A 578 3.10 6.24 -36.58
CA ALA A 578 4.43 6.44 -37.19
C ALA A 578 5.20 5.12 -37.27
N GLU A 579 6.08 5.03 -38.27
CA GLU A 579 6.93 3.87 -38.53
C GLU A 579 7.81 3.57 -37.32
N ALA A 580 7.76 2.32 -36.86
CA ALA A 580 8.56 1.82 -35.76
C ALA A 580 9.89 1.27 -36.28
N THR A 581 10.95 1.37 -35.48
CA THR A 581 12.26 0.79 -35.82
C THR A 581 12.35 -0.72 -35.57
N GLY A 582 11.25 -1.39 -35.23
CA GLY A 582 11.20 -2.80 -34.81
C GLY A 582 11.54 -3.04 -33.33
N HIS A 583 11.38 -4.28 -32.88
CA HIS A 583 11.72 -4.76 -31.54
C HIS A 583 12.57 -6.04 -31.57
N ASP A 584 13.36 -6.24 -30.53
CA ASP A 584 14.18 -7.44 -30.35
C ASP A 584 13.37 -8.51 -29.59
N VAL A 585 13.30 -9.73 -30.15
CA VAL A 585 12.69 -10.90 -29.52
C VAL A 585 13.76 -11.69 -28.78
N TYR A 586 13.42 -12.12 -27.55
CA TYR A 586 14.29 -12.91 -26.68
C TYR A 586 13.62 -14.24 -26.34
N ASP A 587 14.42 -15.29 -26.16
CA ASP A 587 13.93 -16.56 -25.66
C ASP A 587 13.68 -16.50 -24.14
N ASP A 588 13.11 -17.57 -23.58
CA ASP A 588 12.78 -17.69 -22.15
C ASP A 588 14.01 -17.58 -21.22
N THR A 589 15.22 -17.61 -21.77
CA THR A 589 16.49 -17.43 -21.06
C THR A 589 17.06 -16.01 -21.17
N GLY A 590 16.37 -15.11 -21.87
CA GLY A 590 16.80 -13.74 -22.10
C GLY A 590 17.88 -13.61 -23.18
N LYS A 591 18.06 -14.63 -24.04
CA LYS A 591 19.00 -14.57 -25.16
C LYS A 591 18.29 -14.05 -26.40
N PHE A 592 18.93 -13.11 -27.09
CA PHE A 592 18.42 -12.53 -28.34
C PHE A 592 18.17 -13.63 -29.39
N VAL A 593 16.97 -13.63 -29.97
CA VAL A 593 16.51 -14.57 -31.00
C VAL A 593 16.53 -13.88 -32.36
N GLU A 594 15.75 -12.81 -32.52
CA GLU A 594 15.61 -12.08 -33.78
C GLU A 594 15.14 -10.64 -33.55
N HIS A 595 15.30 -9.80 -34.59
CA HIS A 595 14.75 -8.44 -34.59
C HIS A 595 13.55 -8.41 -35.55
N VAL A 596 12.37 -8.12 -35.00
CA VAL A 596 11.10 -8.03 -35.75
C VAL A 596 10.89 -6.60 -36.18
N ILE A 597 10.74 -6.36 -37.49
CA ILE A 597 10.46 -5.02 -38.03
C ILE A 597 8.96 -4.77 -37.92
N ASP A 598 8.57 -3.95 -36.95
CA ASP A 598 7.20 -3.52 -36.77
C ASP A 598 6.81 -2.43 -37.76
N SER A 599 5.55 -2.45 -38.18
CA SER A 599 5.06 -1.45 -39.13
C SER A 599 4.74 -0.10 -38.46
N ARG A 600 4.34 -0.09 -37.18
CA ARG A 600 3.88 1.11 -36.47
C ARG A 600 4.22 1.10 -34.98
N ASN A 601 4.27 2.28 -34.37
CA ASN A 601 4.58 2.40 -32.95
C ASN A 601 3.55 1.73 -32.02
N ARG A 602 2.29 1.68 -32.45
CA ARG A 602 1.22 1.06 -31.66
C ARG A 602 1.28 -0.46 -31.55
N ASP A 603 2.04 -1.11 -32.43
CA ASP A 603 2.17 -2.56 -32.48
C ASP A 603 3.05 -3.03 -31.31
N HIS A 604 4.10 -2.27 -30.97
CA HIS A 604 5.01 -2.57 -29.86
C HIS A 604 4.61 -2.02 -28.49
N CYS A 605 3.46 -1.35 -28.35
CA CYS A 605 2.99 -0.95 -27.02
C CYS A 605 2.78 -2.16 -26.08
N PHE A 606 2.66 -3.37 -26.64
CA PHE A 606 2.58 -4.64 -25.92
C PHE A 606 3.84 -5.52 -26.06
N ASP A 607 4.68 -5.33 -27.09
CA ASP A 607 5.87 -6.16 -27.39
C ASP A 607 7.08 -5.90 -26.50
N TRP A 608 6.90 -5.09 -25.45
CA TRP A 608 7.88 -4.98 -24.37
C TRP A 608 7.88 -6.25 -23.48
N LYS A 609 7.89 -7.47 -24.05
CA LYS A 609 8.28 -8.66 -23.30
C LYS A 609 9.79 -8.59 -23.03
N SER A 610 10.14 -8.11 -21.84
CA SER A 610 11.40 -8.33 -21.12
C SER A 610 12.60 -8.74 -22.01
N GLY A 611 13.21 -7.77 -22.66
CA GLY A 611 14.32 -8.05 -23.55
C GLY A 611 14.85 -6.76 -24.19
N SER A 612 16.13 -6.45 -23.89
CA SER A 612 16.93 -5.27 -24.27
C SER A 612 16.26 -3.89 -24.35
N GLY A 613 15.19 -3.68 -23.61
CA GLY A 613 14.50 -2.41 -23.58
C GLY A 613 13.11 -2.53 -23.00
N GLY A 614 12.49 -3.72 -23.06
CA GLY A 614 11.21 -4.07 -22.45
C GLY A 614 11.01 -3.65 -20.98
N TYR A 615 9.74 -3.55 -20.57
CA TYR A 615 9.21 -2.87 -19.38
C TYR A 615 10.24 -2.62 -18.29
N ARG A 616 10.82 -1.41 -18.30
CA ARG A 616 11.03 -0.77 -17.00
C ARG A 616 9.64 -0.44 -16.41
N ARG A 617 9.09 -1.40 -15.66
CA ARG A 617 8.81 -1.14 -14.23
C ARG A 617 10.16 -1.04 -13.47
N GLY A 618 11.14 -0.33 -14.02
CA GLY A 618 11.95 0.52 -13.16
C GLY A 618 10.92 1.43 -12.53
N PRO A 619 10.90 1.55 -11.21
CA PRO A 619 9.78 2.19 -10.57
C PRO A 619 9.65 3.60 -11.16
N THR A 620 8.42 4.01 -11.50
CA THR A 620 8.13 5.42 -11.84
C THR A 620 8.64 6.35 -10.72
N SER A 621 8.82 5.78 -9.55
CA SER A 621 9.46 6.25 -8.33
C SER A 621 10.79 5.54 -8.07
N LEU A 622 11.92 6.16 -8.37
CA LEU A 622 13.20 5.68 -7.81
C LEU A 622 13.05 5.50 -6.29
N HIS A 623 13.57 4.39 -5.75
CA HIS A 623 14.02 4.37 -4.35
C HIS A 623 14.71 5.67 -4.03
#